data_AF-A0A512RJQ5-F1
#
_entry.id   AF-A0A512RJQ5-F1
#
_cell.length_a   1.000
_cell.length_b   1.000
_cell.length_c   1.000
_cell.angle_alpha   90.00
_cell.angle_beta   90.00
_cell.angle_gamma   90.00
#
_symmetry.space_group_name_H-M   'P 1'
#
loop_
_entity.id
_entity.type
_entity.pdbx_description
1 polymer ?
#
loop_
_entity_poly.entity_id
_entity_poly.type
_entity_poly.pdbx_seq_one_letter_code
_entity_poly.pdbx_strand_id
1 'polypeptide(L)'
;MLHPVLNEDWSDYDNRRIRDGRDRSKFSCEEQWEVDYLVNKLRRYFPSKTDSAIRNAISSCCTTVRAPRPRQEFVECVVRRLNA
;
A
#
# COMPACT_ATOMS: atom_id res chain seq x y z
N MET A 1 -11.08 -3.83 12.04
CA MET A 1 -9.82 -3.69 12.79
C MET A 1 -8.73 -3.28 11.82
N LEU A 2 -7.90 -2.30 12.18
CA LEU A 2 -6.79 -1.85 11.34
C LEU A 2 -5.74 -2.97 11.26
N HIS A 3 -5.26 -3.27 10.05
CA HIS A 3 -4.26 -4.31 9.86
C HIS A 3 -2.91 -3.85 10.46
N PRO A 4 -2.11 -4.75 11.07
CA PRO A 4 -0.82 -4.39 11.69
C PRO A 4 0.13 -3.59 10.81
N VAL A 5 0.05 -3.77 9.48
CA VAL A 5 0.85 -3.02 8.50
C VAL A 5 0.64 -1.49 8.56
N LEU A 6 -0.52 -1.03 9.05
CA LEU A 6 -0.82 0.40 9.27
C LEU A 6 -0.19 0.95 10.55
N ASN A 7 0.16 0.09 11.51
CA ASN A 7 0.78 0.46 12.77
C ASN A 7 2.31 0.41 12.72
N GLU A 8 2.88 -0.14 11.64
CA GLU A 8 4.33 -0.13 11.43
C GLU A 8 4.87 1.27 11.14
N ASP A 9 6.20 1.37 11.15
CA ASP A 9 6.89 2.57 10.69
C ASP A 9 6.68 2.80 9.18
N TRP A 10 6.23 4.00 8.83
CA TRP A 10 6.09 4.51 7.47
C TRP A 10 7.04 5.67 7.18
N SER A 11 8.01 5.94 8.06
CA SER A 11 8.91 7.10 7.97
C SER A 11 9.63 7.18 6.63
N ASP A 12 10.11 6.07 6.07
CA ASP A 12 10.77 6.06 4.75
C ASP A 12 9.83 6.53 3.62
N TYR A 13 8.57 6.08 3.68
CA TYR A 13 7.54 6.49 2.72
C TYR A 13 7.19 7.96 2.92
N ASP A 14 6.93 8.36 4.16
CA ASP A 14 6.56 9.72 4.52
C ASP A 14 7.67 10.72 4.16
N ASN A 15 8.93 10.42 4.48
CA ASN A 15 10.10 11.23 4.17
C ASN A 15 10.28 11.42 2.66
N ARG A 16 10.09 10.35 1.87
CA ARG A 16 10.15 10.43 0.42
C ARG A 16 9.01 11.28 -0.15
N ARG A 17 7.77 11.08 0.32
CA ARG A 17 6.62 11.90 -0.09
C ARG A 17 6.83 13.38 0.24
N ILE A 18 7.33 13.69 1.44
CA ILE A 18 7.64 15.06 1.87
C ILE A 18 8.69 15.70 0.96
N ARG A 19 9.79 14.98 0.67
CA ARG A 19 10.84 15.45 -0.24
C ARG A 19 10.30 15.75 -1.64
N ASP A 20 9.38 14.93 -2.12
CA ASP A 20 8.79 15.05 -3.45
C ASP A 20 7.62 16.07 -3.48
N GLY A 21 7.33 16.76 -2.37
CA GLY A 21 6.26 17.75 -2.26
C GLY A 21 4.85 17.16 -2.30
N ARG A 22 4.70 15.88 -1.94
CA ARG A 22 3.46 15.10 -2.03
C ARG A 22 2.89 14.78 -0.65
N ASP A 23 1.58 14.55 -0.63
CA ASP A 23 0.85 14.23 0.59
C ASP A 23 1.10 12.78 1.02
N ARG A 24 1.75 12.63 2.18
CA ARG A 24 2.07 11.35 2.82
C ARG A 24 0.86 10.51 3.22
N SER A 25 -0.31 11.13 3.36
CA SER A 25 -1.55 10.43 3.77
C SER A 25 -2.25 9.72 2.62
N LYS A 26 -1.78 9.92 1.39
CA LYS A 26 -2.37 9.39 0.16
C LYS A 26 -1.43 8.37 -0.45
N PHE A 27 -1.95 7.46 -1.26
CA PHE A 27 -1.17 6.46 -1.99
C PHE A 27 -1.29 6.67 -3.51
N SER A 28 -0.16 6.62 -4.24
CA SER A 28 -0.15 6.67 -5.69
C SER A 28 0.08 5.29 -6.30
N CYS A 29 -0.85 4.87 -7.14
CA CYS A 29 -0.71 3.65 -7.93
C CYS A 29 0.17 3.82 -9.17
N GLU A 30 0.44 5.06 -9.57
CA GLU A 30 1.23 5.41 -10.76
C GLU A 30 2.73 5.44 -10.45
N GLU A 31 3.07 5.56 -9.16
CA GLU A 31 4.45 5.59 -8.70
C GLU A 31 4.93 4.17 -8.40
N GLN A 32 5.76 3.64 -9.29
CA GLN A 32 6.30 2.29 -9.18
C GLN A 32 6.97 2.04 -7.81
N TRP A 33 7.68 3.05 -7.29
CA TRP A 33 8.33 2.93 -5.99
C TRP A 33 7.36 2.83 -4.81
N GLU A 34 6.17 3.43 -4.88
CA GLU A 34 5.15 3.32 -3.84
C GLU A 34 4.54 1.92 -3.85
N VAL A 35 4.30 1.38 -5.05
CA VAL A 35 3.85 0.01 -5.24
C VAL A 35 4.89 -0.96 -4.68
N ASP A 36 6.16 -0.83 -5.07
CA ASP A 36 7.22 -1.71 -4.58
C ASP A 36 7.44 -1.58 -3.07
N TYR A 37 7.32 -0.37 -2.51
CA TYR A 37 7.35 -0.15 -1.06
C TYR A 37 6.25 -0.94 -0.36
N LEU A 38 5.01 -0.84 -0.84
CA LEU A 38 3.86 -1.53 -0.25
C LEU A 38 3.98 -3.05 -0.43
N VAL A 39 4.47 -3.54 -1.57
CA VAL A 39 4.74 -4.97 -1.79
C VAL A 39 5.73 -5.50 -0.77
N ASN A 40 6.86 -4.83 -0.59
CA ASN A 40 7.91 -5.24 0.35
C ASN A 40 7.40 -5.27 1.80
N LYS A 41 6.52 -4.32 2.16
CA LYS A 41 5.90 -4.26 3.48
C LYS A 41 4.91 -5.41 3.69
N LEU A 42 4.01 -5.63 2.73
CA LEU A 42 3.00 -6.70 2.79
C LEU A 42 3.60 -8.10 2.74
N ARG A 43 4.70 -8.31 2.02
CA ARG A 43 5.39 -9.61 1.95
C ARG A 43 5.80 -10.14 3.33
N ARG A 44 6.12 -9.25 4.28
CA ARG A 44 6.46 -9.62 5.67
C ARG A 44 5.26 -10.19 6.44
N TYR A 45 4.06 -9.74 6.10
CA TYR A 45 2.80 -10.16 6.73
C TYR A 45 2.11 -11.31 6.01
N PHE A 46 2.36 -11.45 4.71
CA PHE A 46 1.75 -12.47 3.86
C PHE A 46 2.83 -13.38 3.25
N PRO A 47 3.56 -14.16 4.07
CA PRO A 47 4.67 -14.99 3.58
C PRO A 47 4.23 -16.11 2.62
N SER A 48 2.93 -16.47 2.63
CA SER A 48 2.33 -17.44 1.73
C SER A 48 1.88 -16.86 0.38
N LYS A 49 1.85 -15.52 0.23
CA LYS A 49 1.44 -14.86 -1.01
C LYS A 49 2.68 -14.50 -1.83
N THR A 50 2.61 -14.72 -3.14
CA THR A 50 3.67 -14.32 -4.06
C THR A 50 3.63 -12.81 -4.31
N ASP A 51 4.77 -12.23 -4.69
CA ASP A 51 4.85 -10.81 -5.06
C ASP A 51 3.85 -10.45 -6.17
N SER A 52 3.60 -11.37 -7.10
CA SER A 52 2.57 -11.21 -8.14
C SER A 52 1.16 -11.11 -7.55
N ALA A 53 0.81 -11.96 -6.59
CA ALA A 53 -0.49 -11.90 -5.91
C ALA A 53 -0.67 -10.57 -5.16
N ILE A 54 0.37 -10.07 -4.50
CA ILE A 54 0.35 -8.79 -3.79
C ILE A 54 0.18 -7.63 -4.79
N ARG A 55 0.95 -7.61 -5.88
CA ARG A 55 0.82 -6.60 -6.95
C ARG A 55 -0.56 -6.62 -7.59
N ASN A 56 -1.14 -7.80 -7.82
CA ASN A 56 -2.49 -7.93 -8.36
C ASN A 56 -3.53 -7.36 -7.39
N ALA A 57 -3.39 -7.61 -6.08
CA ALA A 57 -4.26 -7.02 -5.07
C ALA A 57 -4.16 -5.48 -5.03
N ILE A 58 -2.93 -4.93 -5.09
CA ILE A 58 -2.68 -3.49 -5.18
C ILE A 58 -3.34 -2.90 -6.43
N SER A 59 -3.08 -3.47 -7.60
CA SER A 59 -3.65 -3.02 -8.88
C SER A 59 -5.18 -3.03 -8.85
N SER A 60 -5.78 -4.06 -8.27
CA SER A 60 -7.23 -4.13 -8.13
C SER A 60 -7.79 -3.09 -7.15
N CYS A 61 -7.04 -2.72 -6.11
CA CYS A 61 -7.41 -1.61 -5.23
C CYS A 61 -7.19 -0.23 -5.86
N CYS A 62 -6.30 -0.10 -6.85
CA CYS A 62 -6.13 1.14 -7.62
C CYS A 62 -7.36 1.53 -8.43
N THR A 63 -8.16 0.55 -8.85
CA THR A 63 -9.44 0.77 -9.55
C THR A 63 -10.61 0.87 -8.58
N THR A 64 -10.51 0.23 -7.40
CA THR A 64 -11.57 0.23 -6.38
C THR A 64 -11.58 1.52 -5.55
N VAL A 65 -10.42 1.97 -5.08
CA VAL A 65 -10.27 3.19 -4.28
C VAL A 65 -9.93 4.34 -5.22
N ARG A 66 -10.82 5.34 -5.30
CA ARG A 66 -10.63 6.49 -6.18
C ARG A 66 -9.54 7.42 -5.67
N ALA A 67 -8.83 8.09 -6.57
CA ALA A 67 -7.94 9.18 -6.21
C ALA A 67 -8.73 10.24 -5.41
N PRO A 68 -8.19 10.76 -4.30
CA PRO A 68 -6.78 10.76 -3.90
C PRO A 68 -6.26 9.54 -3.12
N ARG A 69 -7.01 8.42 -3.02
CA ARG A 69 -6.58 7.16 -2.40
C ARG A 69 -5.95 7.33 -1.01
N PRO A 70 -6.76 7.63 0.03
CA PRO A 70 -6.27 7.67 1.41
C PRO A 70 -5.54 6.37 1.75
N ARG A 71 -4.32 6.48 2.30
CA ARG A 71 -3.43 5.33 2.59
C ARG A 71 -4.13 4.27 3.42
N GLN A 72 -4.85 4.68 4.47
CA GLN A 72 -5.56 3.76 5.35
C GLN A 72 -6.59 2.93 4.55
N GLU A 73 -7.51 3.60 3.86
CA GLU A 73 -8.54 2.95 3.04
C GLU A 73 -7.92 2.06 1.95
N PHE A 74 -6.85 2.54 1.32
CA PHE A 74 -6.14 1.81 0.27
C PHE A 74 -5.52 0.51 0.81
N VAL A 75 -4.77 0.60 1.90
CA VAL A 75 -4.12 -0.56 2.53
C VAL A 75 -5.16 -1.56 3.05
N GLU A 76 -6.26 -1.09 3.64
CA GLU A 76 -7.38 -1.93 4.05
C GLU A 76 -7.99 -2.70 2.87
N CYS A 77 -8.17 -2.04 1.71
CA CYS A 77 -8.61 -2.69 0.50
C CYS A 77 -7.65 -3.83 0.09
N VAL A 78 -6.34 -3.58 0.10
CA VAL A 78 -5.33 -4.55 -0.34
C VAL A 78 -5.29 -5.74 0.62
N VAL A 79 -5.26 -5.49 1.93
CA VAL A 79 -5.29 -6.52 2.96
C VAL A 79 -6.53 -7.40 2.83
N ARG A 80 -7.72 -6.80 2.64
CA ARG A 80 -8.97 -7.54 2.46
C ARG A 80 -8.90 -8.48 1.26
N ARG A 81 -8.26 -8.06 0.16
CA ARG A 81 -8.06 -8.89 -1.03
C ARG A 81 -7.05 -10.01 -0.83
N LEU A 82 -6.06 -9.83 0.03
CA LEU A 82 -5.08 -10.89 0.31
C LEU A 82 -5.60 -11.94 1.30
N ASN A 83 -6.54 -11.57 2.16
CA ASN A 83 -7.23 -12.48 3.07
C ASN A 83 -8.43 -13.21 2.45
N ALA A 84 -8.89 -12.76 1.28
CA ALA A 84 -9.88 -13.46 0.45
C ALA A 84 -9.23 -14.65 -0.28
#